data_AF-A0A0K0F9U5-F1
#
_entry.id   AF-A0A0K0F9U5-F1
#
_cell.length_a   1.000
_cell.length_b   1.000
_cell.length_c   1.000
_cell.angle_alpha   90.00
_cell.angle_beta   90.00
_cell.angle_gamma   90.00
#
_symmetry.space_group_name_H-M   'P 1'
#
loop_
_entity.id
_entity.type
_entity.pdbx_description
1 polymer ?
#
loop_
_entity_poly.entity_id
_entity_poly.type
_entity_poly.pdbx_seq_one_letter_code
_entity_poly.pdbx_strand_id
1 'polypeptide(L)'
;MLCARSCMTKQIRSFASLRDKAIKIDPKYLRQPEIKDHRKYPEYPQISIVLQGYDYVPIELFQSFVHRISKRFKFNVVESYAVPGKQERVVLYKPNSSVVDKEYLLTLYQRIVRIDNIPSVKLQLFAQILRTHTPIGVDITIKDFTKEDDNCRYIPDLLLKEKQEELKMLDDPIIRKNLGWE
;
A
#
# COMPACT_ATOMS: atom_id res chain seq x y z
N MET A 1 -27.47 -31.57 -75.44
CA MET A 1 -26.39 -30.59 -75.17
C MET A 1 -26.72 -29.87 -73.88
N LEU A 2 -26.01 -30.15 -72.79
CA LEU A 2 -26.11 -29.39 -71.54
C LEU A 2 -24.71 -29.05 -71.06
N CYS A 3 -24.58 -27.79 -70.65
CA CYS A 3 -23.38 -27.02 -70.39
C CYS A 3 -22.69 -27.45 -69.09
N ALA A 4 -21.36 -27.62 -69.11
CA ALA A 4 -20.55 -27.72 -67.89
C ALA A 4 -19.50 -26.59 -67.89
N ARG A 5 -19.78 -25.52 -67.15
CA ARG A 5 -18.80 -24.49 -66.80
C ARG A 5 -17.86 -25.07 -65.75
N SER A 6 -16.65 -25.44 -66.13
CA SER A 6 -15.61 -25.85 -65.17
C SER A 6 -15.10 -24.63 -64.41
N CYS A 7 -15.53 -24.52 -63.16
CA CYS A 7 -15.07 -23.55 -62.18
C CYS A 7 -13.55 -23.65 -61.98
N MET A 8 -12.85 -22.53 -62.10
CA MET A 8 -11.44 -22.40 -61.75
C MET A 8 -11.22 -22.72 -60.27
N THR A 9 -10.62 -23.87 -59.96
CA THR A 9 -10.04 -24.09 -58.63
C THR A 9 -8.69 -23.40 -58.58
N LYS A 10 -8.64 -22.18 -58.04
CA LYS A 10 -7.40 -21.55 -57.59
C LYS A 10 -6.74 -22.48 -56.58
N GLN A 11 -5.70 -23.21 -56.99
CA GLN A 11 -4.75 -23.84 -56.07
C GLN A 11 -4.00 -22.72 -55.33
N ILE A 12 -4.60 -22.22 -54.26
CA ILE A 12 -3.90 -21.42 -53.27
C ILE A 12 -2.94 -22.39 -52.58
N ARG A 13 -1.65 -22.30 -52.93
CA ARG A 13 -0.58 -22.98 -52.19
C ARG A 13 -0.62 -22.45 -50.76
N SER A 14 -1.30 -23.16 -49.87
CA SER A 14 -1.21 -22.93 -48.44
C SER A 14 0.20 -23.32 -48.00
N PHE A 15 1.15 -22.41 -48.13
CA PHE A 15 2.36 -22.48 -47.33
C PHE A 15 1.92 -22.39 -45.88
N ALA A 16 1.70 -23.54 -45.25
CA ALA A 16 1.50 -23.62 -43.81
C ALA A 16 2.69 -22.91 -43.19
N SER A 17 2.42 -21.81 -42.49
CA SER A 17 3.47 -21.07 -41.81
C SER A 17 4.11 -21.99 -40.78
N LEU A 18 5.38 -21.78 -40.41
CA LEU A 18 5.99 -22.54 -39.31
C LEU A 18 5.16 -22.46 -38.02
N ARG A 19 4.34 -21.42 -37.88
CA ARG A 19 3.35 -21.22 -36.81
C ARG A 19 2.20 -22.24 -36.83
N ASP A 20 1.80 -22.72 -38.01
CA ASP A 20 0.78 -23.77 -38.15
C ASP A 20 1.36 -25.17 -37.90
N LYS A 21 2.68 -25.33 -38.08
CA LYS A 21 3.43 -26.54 -37.71
C LYS A 21 3.91 -26.55 -36.26
N ALA A 22 3.82 -25.42 -35.56
CA ALA A 22 4.19 -25.34 -34.16
C ALA A 22 3.20 -26.16 -33.34
N ILE A 23 3.71 -27.12 -32.57
CA ILE A 23 2.92 -27.88 -31.61
C ILE A 23 2.21 -26.87 -30.70
N LYS A 24 0.88 -26.96 -30.59
CA LYS A 24 0.12 -26.23 -29.55
C LYS A 24 0.53 -26.81 -28.21
N ILE A 25 1.63 -26.32 -27.65
CA ILE A 25 2.11 -26.72 -26.34
C ILE A 25 1.18 -26.05 -25.33
N ASP A 26 0.50 -26.84 -24.51
CA ASP A 26 -0.27 -26.26 -23.42
C ASP A 26 0.69 -25.42 -22.55
N PRO A 27 0.32 -24.18 -22.19
CA PRO A 27 1.23 -23.28 -21.48
C PRO A 27 1.70 -23.82 -20.13
N LYS A 28 1.05 -24.87 -19.61
CA LYS A 28 1.46 -25.64 -18.45
C LYS A 28 2.83 -26.30 -18.62
N TYR A 29 3.15 -26.79 -19.82
CA TYR A 29 4.42 -27.47 -20.12
C TYR A 29 5.57 -26.51 -20.45
N LEU A 30 5.27 -25.21 -20.63
CA LEU A 30 6.29 -24.16 -20.81
C LEU A 30 6.88 -23.68 -19.47
N ARG A 31 6.23 -24.00 -18.35
CA ARG A 31 6.64 -23.55 -17.01
C ARG A 31 7.38 -24.63 -16.26
N GLN A 32 8.15 -24.21 -15.25
CA GLN A 32 8.78 -25.11 -14.30
C GLN A 32 7.73 -26.02 -13.65
N PRO A 33 8.06 -27.30 -13.38
CA PRO A 33 7.16 -28.22 -12.70
C PRO A 33 6.79 -27.68 -11.31
N GLU A 34 5.56 -27.97 -10.86
CA GLU A 34 5.08 -27.54 -9.54
C GLU A 34 5.88 -28.24 -8.44
N ILE A 35 6.73 -27.48 -7.75
CA ILE A 35 7.48 -27.97 -6.59
C ILE A 35 6.56 -27.87 -5.37
N LYS A 36 6.21 -29.02 -4.78
CA LYS A 36 5.46 -29.07 -3.53
C LYS A 36 6.38 -28.63 -2.39
N ASP A 37 6.04 -27.53 -1.74
CA ASP A 37 6.76 -27.05 -0.56
C ASP A 37 6.10 -27.58 0.71
N HIS A 38 6.88 -28.30 1.53
CA HIS A 38 6.44 -28.87 2.81
C HIS A 38 6.96 -28.09 4.02
N ARG A 39 7.72 -27.01 3.80
CA ARG A 39 8.32 -26.22 4.86
C ARG A 39 7.26 -25.39 5.59
N LYS A 40 7.40 -25.28 6.91
CA LYS A 40 6.61 -24.36 7.73
C LYS A 40 7.41 -23.07 7.88
N TYR A 41 6.79 -21.95 7.52
CA TYR A 41 7.41 -20.63 7.63
C TYR A 41 6.87 -19.89 8.86
N PRO A 42 7.69 -19.07 9.53
CA PRO A 42 7.18 -18.16 10.54
C PRO A 42 6.23 -17.13 9.89
N GLU A 43 5.22 -16.74 10.64
CA GLU A 43 4.21 -15.77 10.23
C GLU A 43 4.37 -14.48 11.04
N TYR A 44 4.29 -13.35 10.37
CA TYR A 44 4.15 -12.05 11.01
C TYR A 44 2.69 -11.82 11.39
N PRO A 45 2.42 -11.21 12.55
CA PRO A 45 1.06 -10.93 13.02
C PRO A 45 0.42 -9.86 12.12
N GLN A 46 0.56 -8.58 12.45
CA GLN A 46 -0.03 -7.49 11.67
C GLN A 46 1.02 -6.50 11.20
N ILE A 47 1.02 -6.27 9.89
CA ILE A 47 1.91 -5.32 9.22
C ILE A 47 1.05 -4.23 8.59
N SER A 48 1.51 -2.99 8.75
CA SER A 48 0.93 -1.81 8.13
C SER A 48 1.84 -1.31 7.01
N ILE A 49 1.27 -1.20 5.82
CA ILE A 49 1.92 -0.58 4.66
C ILE A 49 1.42 0.85 4.59
N VAL A 50 2.32 1.79 4.85
CA VAL A 50 2.05 3.22 4.82
C VAL A 50 2.53 3.78 3.49
N LEU A 51 1.64 4.46 2.80
CA LEU A 51 1.88 5.18 1.55
C LEU A 51 1.76 6.67 1.84
N GLN A 52 2.79 7.45 1.49
CA GLN A 52 2.83 8.89 1.70
C GLN A 52 3.17 9.62 0.42
N GLY A 53 2.67 10.84 0.26
CA GLY A 53 3.05 11.72 -0.83
C GLY A 53 2.23 13.01 -0.83
N TYR A 54 2.61 13.94 -1.70
CA TYR A 54 1.99 15.27 -1.78
C TYR A 54 0.83 15.33 -2.80
N ASP A 55 0.83 14.43 -3.79
CA ASP A 55 -0.27 14.31 -4.75
C ASP A 55 -1.20 13.17 -4.35
N TYR A 56 -2.48 13.48 -4.24
CA TYR A 56 -3.52 12.55 -3.82
C TYR A 56 -3.77 11.44 -4.84
N VAL A 57 -3.78 11.78 -6.15
CA VAL A 57 -4.18 10.84 -7.22
C VAL A 57 -3.27 9.60 -7.31
N PRO A 58 -1.94 9.72 -7.39
CA PRO A 58 -1.07 8.54 -7.49
C PRO A 58 -1.13 7.67 -6.25
N ILE A 59 -1.32 8.26 -5.05
CA ILE A 59 -1.39 7.51 -3.80
C ILE A 59 -2.65 6.63 -3.75
N GLU A 60 -3.81 7.16 -4.14
CA GLU A 60 -5.07 6.41 -4.11
C GLU A 60 -5.09 5.26 -5.13
N LEU A 61 -4.56 5.52 -6.33
CA LEU A 61 -4.36 4.50 -7.35
C LEU A 61 -3.37 3.42 -6.89
N PHE A 62 -2.29 3.83 -6.23
CA PHE A 62 -1.29 2.91 -5.72
C PHE A 62 -1.81 2.10 -4.54
N GLN A 63 -2.57 2.68 -3.62
CA GLN A 63 -3.28 1.94 -2.56
C GLN A 63 -4.19 0.85 -3.14
N SER A 64 -4.94 1.18 -4.18
CA SER A 64 -5.78 0.22 -4.91
C SER A 64 -4.96 -0.89 -5.58
N PHE A 65 -3.75 -0.56 -6.07
CA PHE A 65 -2.80 -1.55 -6.58
C PHE A 65 -2.28 -2.46 -5.46
N VAL A 66 -1.79 -1.90 -4.35
CA VAL A 66 -1.30 -2.65 -3.18
C VAL A 66 -2.37 -3.62 -2.69
N HIS A 67 -3.60 -3.15 -2.50
CA HIS A 67 -4.74 -3.99 -2.07
C HIS A 67 -4.96 -5.20 -3.01
N ARG A 68 -4.94 -4.98 -4.33
CA ARG A 68 -5.11 -6.04 -5.33
C ARG A 68 -3.96 -7.04 -5.31
N ILE A 69 -2.72 -6.57 -5.17
CA ILE A 69 -1.55 -7.45 -5.09
C ILE A 69 -1.57 -8.26 -3.79
N SER A 70 -1.93 -7.67 -2.64
CA SER A 70 -2.06 -8.38 -1.37
C SER A 70 -3.05 -9.54 -1.46
N LYS A 71 -4.20 -9.32 -2.09
CA LYS A 71 -5.18 -10.38 -2.37
C LYS A 71 -4.62 -11.47 -3.30
N ARG A 72 -3.84 -11.09 -4.32
CA ARG A 72 -3.18 -12.05 -5.23
C ARG A 72 -2.13 -12.91 -4.52
N PHE A 73 -1.43 -12.35 -3.55
CA PHE A 73 -0.50 -13.07 -2.65
C PHE A 73 -1.20 -13.97 -1.63
N LYS A 74 -2.54 -13.90 -1.57
CA LYS A 74 -3.40 -14.57 -0.60
C LYS A 74 -3.12 -14.16 0.85
N PHE A 75 -2.77 -12.89 1.05
CA PHE A 75 -2.71 -12.33 2.40
C PHE A 75 -4.09 -11.92 2.87
N ASN A 76 -4.30 -11.91 4.19
CA ASN A 76 -5.53 -11.41 4.77
C ASN A 76 -5.45 -9.88 4.90
N VAL A 77 -6.22 -9.14 4.10
CA VAL A 77 -6.26 -7.67 4.22
C VAL A 77 -7.32 -7.32 5.24
N VAL A 78 -6.89 -6.80 6.39
CA VAL A 78 -7.77 -6.43 7.51
C VAL A 78 -8.54 -5.17 7.14
N GLU A 79 -7.79 -4.11 6.80
CA GLU A 79 -8.33 -2.80 6.53
C GLU A 79 -7.48 -2.06 5.50
N SER A 80 -8.11 -1.13 4.80
CA SER A 80 -7.46 -0.20 3.87
C SER A 80 -8.14 1.14 4.04
N TYR A 81 -7.43 2.13 4.56
CA TYR A 81 -8.03 3.40 4.97
C TYR A 81 -7.13 4.61 4.70
N ALA A 82 -7.77 5.77 4.77
CA ALA A 82 -7.16 7.07 4.62
C ALA A 82 -6.88 7.71 5.98
N VAL A 83 -5.72 8.35 6.09
CA VAL A 83 -5.37 9.22 7.24
C VAL A 83 -5.63 10.67 6.83
N PRO A 84 -6.09 11.54 7.76
CA PRO A 84 -6.23 12.97 7.49
C PRO A 84 -4.91 13.58 7.00
N GLY A 85 -4.99 14.44 5.99
CA GLY A 85 -3.82 15.09 5.40
C GLY A 85 -3.16 16.04 6.39
N LYS A 86 -1.82 16.03 6.44
CA LYS A 86 -1.04 16.96 7.26
C LYS A 86 -0.64 18.16 6.41
N GLN A 87 -0.96 19.36 6.88
CA GLN A 87 -0.55 20.60 6.20
C GLN A 87 0.78 21.08 6.76
N GLU A 88 1.77 21.20 5.89
CA GLU A 88 3.09 21.71 6.20
C GLU A 88 3.23 23.10 5.58
N ARG A 89 3.58 24.08 6.42
CA ARG A 89 3.84 25.45 5.98
C ARG A 89 5.33 25.60 5.68
N VAL A 90 5.65 25.79 4.40
CA VAL A 90 7.01 26.04 3.92
C VAL A 90 7.17 27.54 3.68
N VAL A 91 8.12 28.15 4.38
CA VAL A 91 8.38 29.59 4.34
C VAL A 91 9.73 29.84 3.67
N LEU A 92 9.75 30.68 2.65
CA LEU A 92 10.97 31.17 2.03
C LEU A 92 11.29 32.56 2.57
N TYR A 93 12.53 32.74 2.99
CA TYR A 93 13.05 34.02 3.47
C TYR A 93 13.78 34.76 2.35
N LYS A 94 13.79 36.09 2.44
CA LYS A 94 14.60 36.92 1.55
C LYS A 94 16.09 36.62 1.75
N PRO A 95 16.94 36.72 0.69
CA PRO A 95 18.36 36.49 0.83
C PRO A 95 18.95 37.42 1.91
N ASN A 96 19.72 36.85 2.82
CA ASN A 96 20.36 37.55 3.95
C ASN A 96 19.39 38.29 4.89
N SER A 97 18.14 37.85 4.98
CA SER A 97 17.13 38.47 5.85
C SER A 97 16.24 37.41 6.50
N SER A 98 15.67 37.72 7.67
CA SER A 98 14.63 36.93 8.34
C SER A 98 13.21 37.30 7.88
N VAL A 99 13.08 38.27 6.98
CA VAL A 99 11.80 38.68 6.43
C VAL A 99 11.28 37.62 5.47
N VAL A 100 10.04 37.17 5.70
CA VAL A 100 9.34 36.21 4.85
C VAL A 100 9.12 36.81 3.46
N ASP A 101 9.50 36.08 2.43
CA ASP A 101 9.26 36.43 1.03
C ASP A 101 8.03 35.72 0.48
N LYS A 102 7.97 34.39 0.65
CA LYS A 102 6.90 33.54 0.10
C LYS A 102 6.52 32.45 1.09
N GLU A 103 5.26 32.07 1.06
CA GLU A 103 4.74 30.97 1.86
C GLU A 103 4.02 29.97 0.95
N TYR A 104 4.25 28.69 1.19
CA TYR A 104 3.59 27.59 0.51
C TYR A 104 2.98 26.65 1.54
N LEU A 105 1.80 26.13 1.21
CA LEU A 105 1.13 25.10 2.00
C LEU A 105 1.20 23.79 1.23
N LEU A 106 1.97 22.84 1.75
CA LEU A 106 2.07 21.49 1.20
C LEU A 106 1.16 20.58 2.01
N THR A 107 0.30 19.83 1.34
CA THR A 107 -0.54 18.82 2.02
C THR A 107 0.05 17.45 1.78
N LEU A 108 0.43 16.78 2.87
CA LEU A 108 0.91 15.41 2.85
C LEU A 108 -0.27 14.47 3.06
N TYR A 109 -0.56 13.66 2.04
CA TYR A 109 -1.58 12.63 2.10
C TYR A 109 -0.97 11.29 2.51
N GLN A 110 -1.71 10.55 3.31
CA GLN A 110 -1.29 9.24 3.78
C GLN A 110 -2.41 8.21 3.61
N ARG A 111 -2.05 7.03 3.10
CA ARG A 111 -2.92 5.86 2.97
C ARG A 111 -2.27 4.66 3.62
N ILE A 112 -3.08 3.85 4.30
CA ILE A 112 -2.59 2.69 5.04
C ILE A 112 -3.34 1.45 4.57
N VAL A 113 -2.59 0.39 4.29
CA VAL A 113 -3.13 -0.95 4.02
C VAL A 113 -2.61 -1.89 5.11
N ARG A 114 -3.53 -2.46 5.88
CA ARG A 114 -3.24 -3.39 6.97
C ARG A 114 -3.42 -4.83 6.50
N ILE A 115 -2.41 -5.65 6.77
CA ILE A 115 -2.37 -7.04 6.36
C ILE A 115 -2.01 -7.91 7.57
N ASP A 116 -2.63 -9.08 7.64
CA ASP A 116 -2.51 -10.06 8.73
C ASP A 116 -2.09 -11.44 8.19
N ASN A 117 -1.52 -12.27 9.06
CA ASN A 117 -1.05 -13.64 8.82
C ASN A 117 -0.14 -13.75 7.59
N ILE A 118 1.00 -13.07 7.64
CA ILE A 118 1.91 -12.96 6.49
C ILE A 118 3.07 -13.95 6.64
N PRO A 119 3.24 -14.92 5.73
CA PRO A 119 4.40 -15.80 5.74
C PRO A 119 5.67 -15.00 5.42
N SER A 120 6.73 -15.19 6.22
CA SER A 120 7.97 -14.41 6.10
C SER A 120 8.57 -14.40 4.68
N VAL A 121 8.59 -15.56 4.00
CA VAL A 121 9.15 -15.67 2.64
C VAL A 121 8.37 -14.84 1.61
N LYS A 122 7.04 -14.76 1.77
CA LYS A 122 6.20 -14.00 0.84
C LYS A 122 6.32 -12.50 1.05
N LEU A 123 6.57 -12.04 2.29
CA LEU A 123 6.72 -10.63 2.61
C LEU A 123 7.89 -10.00 1.84
N GLN A 124 9.05 -10.67 1.76
CA GLN A 124 10.21 -10.17 1.04
C GLN A 124 9.92 -9.98 -0.46
N LEU A 125 9.30 -10.98 -1.09
CA LEU A 125 8.91 -10.91 -2.50
C LEU A 125 7.87 -9.80 -2.72
N PHE A 126 6.92 -9.67 -1.82
CA PHE A 126 5.89 -8.64 -1.88
C PHE A 126 6.50 -7.23 -1.76
N ALA A 127 7.42 -7.00 -0.82
CA ALA A 127 8.13 -5.73 -0.66
C ALA A 127 8.94 -5.36 -1.91
N GLN A 128 9.58 -6.35 -2.56
CA GLN A 128 10.29 -6.13 -3.81
C GLN A 128 9.34 -5.69 -4.94
N ILE A 129 8.19 -6.34 -5.07
CA ILE A 129 7.17 -5.97 -6.07
C ILE A 129 6.66 -4.56 -5.81
N LEU A 130 6.34 -4.22 -4.56
CA LEU A 130 5.92 -2.86 -4.21
C LEU A 130 6.97 -1.84 -4.62
N ARG A 131 8.24 -2.06 -4.26
CA ARG A 131 9.36 -1.19 -4.62
C ARG A 131 9.51 -1.01 -6.14
N THR A 132 9.32 -2.06 -6.93
CA THR A 132 9.43 -1.98 -8.40
C THR A 132 8.29 -1.23 -9.07
N HIS A 133 7.12 -1.17 -8.42
CA HIS A 133 5.92 -0.54 -8.96
C HIS A 133 5.58 0.80 -8.28
N THR A 134 6.42 1.28 -7.37
CA THR A 134 6.23 2.57 -6.70
C THR A 134 6.21 3.70 -7.74
N PRO A 135 5.12 4.50 -7.79
CA PRO A 135 5.08 5.66 -8.66
C PRO A 135 6.00 6.77 -8.13
N ILE A 136 6.33 7.72 -8.99
CA ILE A 136 7.15 8.87 -8.61
C ILE A 136 6.44 9.72 -7.54
N GLY A 137 7.18 10.19 -6.54
CA GLY A 137 6.66 11.06 -5.48
C GLY A 137 5.77 10.36 -4.44
N VAL A 138 5.78 9.02 -4.40
CA VAL A 138 5.13 8.23 -3.36
C VAL A 138 6.18 7.46 -2.56
N ASP A 139 6.17 7.68 -1.25
CA ASP A 139 7.02 6.97 -0.31
C ASP A 139 6.26 5.79 0.31
N ILE A 140 6.94 4.65 0.43
CA ILE A 140 6.39 3.43 1.01
C ILE A 140 7.17 3.10 2.27
N THR A 141 6.45 2.97 3.39
CA THR A 141 7.00 2.48 4.65
C THR A 141 6.26 1.21 5.08
N ILE A 142 6.99 0.13 5.31
CA ILE A 142 6.44 -1.12 5.84
C ILE A 142 6.86 -1.21 7.30
N LYS A 143 5.88 -1.26 8.21
CA LYS A 143 6.12 -1.31 9.65
C LYS A 143 5.11 -2.21 10.36
N ASP A 144 5.45 -2.64 11.57
CA ASP A 144 4.52 -3.37 12.42
C ASP A 144 3.36 -2.46 12.84
N PHE A 145 2.17 -3.05 13.00
CA PHE A 145 1.00 -2.31 13.43
C PHE A 145 1.11 -1.95 14.92
N THR A 146 0.96 -0.66 15.24
CA THR A 146 0.84 -0.16 16.61
C THR A 146 -0.53 0.47 16.84
N LYS A 147 -1.03 0.44 18.09
CA LYS A 147 -2.30 1.08 18.44
C LYS A 147 -2.24 2.61 18.26
N GLU A 148 -1.06 3.20 18.39
CA GLU A 148 -0.83 4.62 18.20
C GLU A 148 -1.12 5.06 16.76
N ASP A 149 -0.80 4.21 15.79
CA ASP A 149 -1.08 4.47 14.37
C ASP A 149 -2.58 4.53 14.08
N ASP A 150 -3.38 3.74 14.80
CA ASP A 150 -4.84 3.75 14.68
C ASP A 150 -5.44 5.00 15.36
N ASN A 151 -4.85 5.41 16.49
CA ASN A 151 -5.27 6.61 17.23
C ASN A 151 -5.21 7.89 16.38
N CYS A 152 -4.28 7.99 15.43
CA CYS A 152 -4.18 9.14 14.52
C CYS A 152 -5.43 9.40 13.68
N ARG A 153 -6.32 8.42 13.54
CA ARG A 153 -7.59 8.58 12.81
C ARG A 153 -8.67 9.24 13.65
N TYR A 154 -8.63 9.09 14.97
CA TYR A 154 -9.67 9.55 15.87
C TYR A 154 -9.39 10.96 16.40
N ILE A 155 -10.46 11.70 16.68
CA ILE A 155 -10.35 13.00 17.33
C ILE A 155 -10.02 12.77 18.80
N PRO A 156 -8.96 13.39 19.34
CA PRO A 156 -8.61 13.22 20.75
C PRO A 156 -9.68 13.86 21.64
N ASP A 157 -10.11 13.13 22.67
CA ASP A 157 -11.00 13.66 23.70
C ASP A 157 -10.19 14.55 24.67
N LEU A 158 -10.35 15.87 24.50
CA LEU A 158 -9.63 16.86 25.30
C LEU A 158 -10.10 16.86 26.76
N LEU A 159 -11.40 16.71 26.98
CA LEU A 159 -11.97 16.71 28.33
C LEU A 159 -11.49 15.49 29.12
N LEU A 160 -11.46 14.31 28.49
CA LEU A 160 -10.89 13.13 29.12
C LEU A 160 -9.41 13.32 29.49
N LYS A 161 -8.63 13.96 28.63
CA LYS A 161 -7.21 14.25 28.90
C LYS A 161 -7.04 15.23 30.06
N GLU A 162 -7.81 16.32 30.08
CA GLU A 162 -7.82 17.29 31.17
C GLU A 162 -8.16 16.62 32.51
N LYS A 163 -9.18 15.74 32.53
CA LYS A 163 -9.53 14.99 33.75
C LYS A 163 -8.47 13.99 34.18
N GLN A 164 -7.78 13.34 33.24
CA GLN A 164 -6.64 12.48 33.56
C GLN A 164 -5.45 13.28 34.12
N GLU A 165 -5.22 14.49 33.62
CA GLU A 165 -4.19 15.39 34.13
C GLU A 165 -4.53 15.90 35.53
N GLU A 166 -5.78 16.33 35.77
CA GLU A 166 -6.27 16.70 37.11
C GLU A 166 -6.06 15.56 38.11
N LEU A 167 -6.40 14.31 37.75
CA LEU A 167 -6.20 13.15 38.62
C LEU A 167 -4.71 12.89 38.91
N LYS A 168 -3.83 13.00 37.90
CA LYS A 168 -2.38 12.84 38.08
C LYS A 168 -1.81 13.91 39.02
N MET A 169 -2.31 15.15 38.93
CA MET A 169 -1.90 16.22 39.84
C MET A 169 -2.39 15.97 41.27
N LEU A 170 -3.54 15.31 41.46
CA LEU A 170 -4.03 14.93 42.79
C LEU A 170 -3.25 13.77 43.42
N ASP A 171 -2.59 12.94 42.61
CA ASP A 171 -1.68 11.89 43.10
C ASP A 171 -0.39 12.48 43.71
N ASP A 172 -0.04 13.74 43.41
CA ASP A 172 1.10 14.41 44.02
C ASP A 172 0.81 14.75 45.50
N PRO A 173 1.64 14.28 46.46
CA PRO A 173 1.36 14.42 47.90
C PRO A 173 1.33 15.88 48.36
N ILE A 174 2.10 16.76 47.69
CA ILE A 174 2.13 18.19 47.99
C ILE A 174 0.77 18.84 47.67
N ILE A 175 0.19 18.49 46.52
CA ILE A 175 -1.09 19.03 46.06
C ILE A 175 -2.21 18.49 46.95
N ARG A 176 -2.18 17.21 47.29
CA ARG A 176 -3.14 16.56 48.20
C ARG A 176 -3.16 17.18 49.59
N LYS A 177 -1.98 17.48 50.16
CA LYS A 177 -1.85 18.19 51.44
C LYS A 177 -2.37 19.63 51.37
N ASN A 178 -2.09 20.35 50.29
CA ASN A 178 -2.58 21.72 50.08
C ASN A 178 -4.12 21.77 49.93
N LEU A 179 -4.74 20.69 49.44
CA LEU A 179 -6.19 20.54 49.33
C LEU A 179 -6.85 20.03 50.63
N GLY A 180 -6.07 19.74 51.67
CA GLY A 180 -6.56 19.28 52.97
C GLY A 180 -7.12 17.85 52.96
N TRP A 181 -6.64 17.01 52.05
CA TRP A 181 -7.04 15.59 51.94
C TRP A 181 -6.15 14.65 52.77
N GLU A 182 -5.11 15.19 53.39
CA GLU A 182 -4.22 14.59 54.41
C GLU A 182 -4.00 15.61 55.53
#